data_AF-A0A0F4JB25-F1
#
_entry.id   AF-A0A0F4JB25-F1
#
_cell.length_a   1.000
_cell.length_b   1.000
_cell.length_c   1.000
_cell.angle_alpha   90.00
_cell.angle_beta   90.00
_cell.angle_gamma   90.00
#
_symmetry.space_group_name_H-M   'P 1'
#
loop_
_entity.id
_entity.type
_entity.pdbx_description
1 polymer ?
#
loop_
_entity_poly.entity_id
_entity_poly.type
_entity_poly.pdbx_seq_one_letter_code
_entity_poly.pdbx_strand_id
1 'polypeptide(L)'
;SGGSSSTGGTGGGAKPTASAPGSGGKAKACTMQDIEVSPAHLADVRPPGTGTGAVLISVTSHTACTLNGFPQVAGAGNGSPDKNLPLATTNSGTAAPVTLTPGARAWTKLTFVNVQGEADGYCVSGSTPVVFPTLVIRVPGAGAHQIGMDDGQFAECDNKVTVTPFSLTKPA
;
A
#
# COMPACT_ATOMS: atom_id res chain seq x y z
N SER A 1 2.84 -19.58 87.37
CA SER A 1 1.49 -19.92 86.86
C SER A 1 1.22 -19.17 85.58
N GLY A 2 1.00 -19.88 84.46
CA GLY A 2 0.45 -19.40 83.17
C GLY A 2 1.33 -18.43 82.36
N GLY A 3 1.50 -18.52 81.04
CA GLY A 3 0.91 -19.38 80.02
C GLY A 3 1.58 -19.16 78.64
N SER A 4 1.35 -20.12 77.75
CA SER A 4 1.78 -20.25 76.34
C SER A 4 1.47 -19.00 75.47
N SER A 5 2.13 -18.73 74.33
CA SER A 5 1.91 -19.41 73.04
C SER A 5 2.85 -18.86 71.95
N SER A 6 3.20 -19.73 71.00
CA SER A 6 3.99 -19.54 69.77
C SER A 6 3.26 -18.83 68.62
N THR A 7 3.97 -18.08 67.77
CA THR A 7 3.91 -18.22 66.28
C THR A 7 4.99 -17.39 65.58
N GLY A 8 5.64 -17.99 64.58
CA GLY A 8 6.57 -17.33 63.67
C GLY A 8 5.87 -16.61 62.51
N GLY A 9 6.64 -15.80 61.76
CA GLY A 9 6.16 -15.11 60.57
C GLY A 9 7.30 -14.44 59.81
N THR A 10 7.68 -15.08 58.71
CA THR A 10 8.84 -14.84 57.83
C THR A 10 8.74 -13.53 57.04
N GLY A 11 9.90 -12.96 56.70
CA GLY A 11 10.05 -11.66 56.02
C GLY A 11 9.40 -11.58 54.64
N GLY A 12 8.70 -10.46 54.40
CA GLY A 12 8.16 -10.08 53.10
C GLY A 12 9.23 -9.43 52.23
N GLY A 13 9.84 -10.21 51.34
CA GLY A 13 10.61 -9.70 50.22
C GLY A 13 9.67 -9.17 49.13
N ALA A 14 9.71 -7.86 48.88
CA ALA A 14 9.03 -7.26 47.74
C ALA A 14 9.69 -7.74 46.45
N LYS A 15 8.95 -8.55 45.68
CA LYS A 15 9.37 -9.03 44.35
C LYS A 15 9.05 -7.94 43.33
N PRO A 16 9.98 -7.50 42.47
CA PRO A 16 9.64 -6.60 41.38
C PRO A 16 8.70 -7.34 40.42
N THR A 17 7.52 -6.78 40.21
CA THR A 17 6.59 -7.20 39.16
C THR A 17 7.26 -6.91 37.83
N ALA A 18 7.84 -7.94 37.23
CA ALA A 18 8.26 -7.89 35.84
C ALA A 18 7.02 -7.60 34.99
N SER A 19 6.98 -6.43 34.35
CA SER A 19 6.08 -6.18 33.24
C SER A 19 6.39 -7.21 32.17
N ALA A 20 5.48 -8.17 31.99
CA ALA A 20 5.56 -9.10 30.88
C ALA A 20 5.61 -8.27 29.58
N PRO A 21 6.48 -8.61 28.61
CA PRO A 21 6.35 -8.09 27.27
C PRO A 21 4.95 -8.45 26.80
N GLY A 22 4.12 -7.43 26.55
CA GLY A 22 2.81 -7.65 25.94
C GLY A 22 3.02 -8.51 24.70
N SER A 23 2.38 -9.68 24.70
CA SER A 23 2.46 -10.63 23.61
C SER A 23 2.10 -9.89 22.33
N GLY A 24 3.08 -9.71 21.44
CA GLY A 24 2.89 -9.07 20.15
C GLY A 24 1.89 -9.86 19.32
N GLY A 25 0.61 -9.56 19.48
CA GLY A 25 -0.44 -10.05 18.61
C GLY A 25 -0.09 -9.62 17.19
N LYS A 26 -0.15 -10.55 16.24
CA LYS A 26 -0.01 -10.21 14.83
C LYS A 26 -1.02 -9.09 14.53
N ALA A 27 -0.52 -7.95 14.08
CA ALA A 27 -1.38 -6.83 13.74
C ALA A 27 -2.40 -7.30 12.70
N LYS A 28 -3.69 -6.95 12.90
CA LYS A 28 -4.78 -7.33 12.00
C LYS A 28 -4.45 -6.92 10.56
N ALA A 29 -5.02 -7.60 9.57
CA ALA A 29 -4.96 -7.11 8.20
C ALA A 29 -5.63 -5.72 8.12
N CYS A 30 -5.07 -4.82 7.31
CA CYS A 30 -5.71 -3.53 7.07
C CYS A 30 -7.05 -3.73 6.35
N THR A 31 -8.08 -3.01 6.78
CA THR A 31 -9.36 -2.90 6.06
C THR A 31 -9.45 -1.56 5.34
N MET A 32 -10.50 -1.38 4.55
CA MET A 32 -10.76 -0.15 3.81
C MET A 32 -10.84 1.09 4.69
N GLN A 33 -11.34 0.95 5.92
CA GLN A 33 -11.50 2.05 6.89
C GLN A 33 -10.20 2.34 7.64
N ASP A 34 -9.23 1.42 7.61
CA ASP A 34 -7.96 1.59 8.29
C ASP A 34 -6.98 2.43 7.46
N ILE A 35 -7.24 2.66 6.17
CA ILE A 35 -6.27 3.24 5.26
C ILE A 35 -6.83 4.32 4.36
N GLU A 36 -5.93 5.18 3.90
CA GLU A 36 -6.13 6.15 2.83
C GLU A 36 -5.07 5.93 1.75
N VAL A 37 -5.49 5.91 0.47
CA VAL A 37 -4.58 5.83 -0.67
C VAL A 37 -4.36 7.23 -1.22
N SER A 38 -3.10 7.64 -1.38
CA SER A 38 -2.76 8.96 -1.92
C SER A 38 -3.11 9.07 -3.41
N PRO A 39 -3.23 10.30 -3.94
CA PRO A 39 -3.05 10.52 -5.37
C PRO A 39 -1.76 9.86 -5.87
N ALA A 40 -1.75 9.52 -7.16
CA ALA A 40 -0.52 9.09 -7.81
C ALA A 40 0.37 10.30 -8.07
N HIS A 41 1.68 10.08 -7.94
CA HIS A 41 2.72 11.07 -8.23
C HIS A 41 3.70 10.46 -9.23
N LEU A 42 4.23 11.23 -10.17
CA LEU A 42 5.26 10.74 -11.07
C LEU A 42 6.48 10.23 -10.28
N ALA A 43 7.02 9.07 -10.68
CA ALA A 43 8.25 8.56 -10.12
C ALA A 43 9.45 9.42 -10.56
N ASP A 44 10.42 9.61 -9.67
CA ASP A 44 11.64 10.36 -9.97
C ASP A 44 12.47 9.63 -11.05
N VAL A 45 12.48 8.29 -11.01
CA VAL A 45 13.13 7.43 -12.01
C VAL A 45 12.09 6.75 -12.90
N ARG A 46 12.13 7.07 -14.20
CA ARG A 46 11.17 6.56 -15.21
C ARG A 46 11.88 5.81 -16.34
N PRO A 47 11.27 4.75 -16.90
CA PRO A 47 11.75 4.15 -18.15
C PRO A 47 11.78 5.18 -19.30
N PRO A 48 12.79 5.18 -20.18
CA PRO A 48 12.88 6.11 -21.31
C PRO A 48 11.72 6.02 -22.33
N GLY A 49 11.43 7.12 -23.04
CA GLY A 49 10.48 7.21 -24.19
C GLY A 49 9.04 7.54 -23.78
N THR A 50 8.64 8.82 -23.81
CA THR A 50 7.77 9.43 -22.77
C THR A 50 6.24 9.34 -22.93
N GLY A 51 5.60 8.83 -21.87
CA GLY A 51 4.24 9.09 -21.35
C GLY A 51 4.28 9.21 -19.80
N THR A 52 3.22 8.86 -19.05
CA THR A 52 3.26 8.84 -17.55
C THR A 52 4.37 7.91 -17.04
N GLY A 53 4.53 6.76 -17.69
CA GLY A 53 5.63 5.80 -17.56
C GLY A 53 5.80 5.10 -16.23
N ALA A 54 5.97 5.82 -15.13
CA ALA A 54 5.94 5.27 -13.79
C ALA A 54 5.41 6.28 -12.77
N VAL A 55 4.57 5.79 -11.86
CA VAL A 55 4.01 6.57 -10.76
C VAL A 55 4.19 5.85 -9.44
N LEU A 56 4.21 6.62 -8.36
CA LEU A 56 4.23 6.15 -6.99
C LEU A 56 2.89 6.47 -6.33
N ILE A 57 2.38 5.50 -5.57
CA ILE A 57 1.24 5.69 -4.68
C ILE A 57 1.66 5.28 -3.26
N SER A 58 1.03 5.91 -2.27
CA SER A 58 1.19 5.54 -0.87
C SER A 58 -0.14 5.13 -0.24
N VAL A 59 -0.05 4.24 0.73
CA VAL A 59 -1.14 3.88 1.65
C VAL A 59 -0.74 4.40 3.02
N THR A 60 -1.53 5.33 3.57
CA THR A 60 -1.36 5.84 4.94
C THR A 60 -2.34 5.12 5.85
N SER A 61 -1.85 4.61 6.98
CA SER A 61 -2.73 3.93 7.94
C SER A 61 -3.29 4.90 8.99
N HIS A 62 -4.57 4.79 9.32
CA HIS A 62 -5.20 5.47 10.44
C HIS A 62 -5.12 4.66 11.74
N THR A 63 -4.97 3.33 11.64
CA THR A 63 -4.87 2.41 12.79
C THR A 63 -3.63 1.52 12.69
N ALA A 64 -3.37 0.69 13.70
CA ALA A 64 -2.33 -0.33 13.57
C ALA A 64 -2.85 -1.52 12.76
N CYS A 65 -2.22 -1.83 11.62
CA CYS A 65 -2.62 -2.93 10.74
C CYS A 65 -1.47 -3.42 9.86
N THR A 66 -1.68 -4.55 9.17
CA THR A 66 -0.70 -5.17 8.27
C THR A 66 -1.22 -5.18 6.84
N LEU A 67 -0.41 -4.69 5.90
CA LEU A 67 -0.59 -4.90 4.46
C LEU A 67 0.25 -6.08 3.99
N ASN A 68 -0.21 -6.80 2.96
CA ASN A 68 0.61 -7.84 2.33
C ASN A 68 0.18 -8.02 0.86
N GLY A 69 1.16 -8.21 -0.02
CA GLY A 69 0.92 -8.49 -1.44
C GLY A 69 1.09 -7.28 -2.36
N PHE A 70 0.48 -7.41 -3.53
CA PHE A 70 0.55 -6.45 -4.64
C PHE A 70 -0.82 -5.81 -4.86
N PRO A 71 -0.88 -4.53 -5.25
CA PRO A 71 -2.15 -3.96 -5.70
C PRO A 71 -2.59 -4.59 -7.02
N GLN A 72 -3.89 -4.58 -7.28
CA GLN A 72 -4.42 -4.67 -8.65
C GLN A 72 -4.83 -3.28 -9.11
N VAL A 73 -4.75 -3.03 -10.42
CA VAL A 73 -5.00 -1.70 -10.99
C VAL A 73 -6.05 -1.81 -12.08
N ALA A 74 -6.95 -0.83 -12.13
CA ALA A 74 -7.88 -0.66 -13.22
C ALA A 74 -7.97 0.81 -13.61
N GLY A 75 -8.06 1.11 -14.90
CA GLY A 75 -8.36 2.46 -15.38
C GLY A 75 -9.84 2.78 -15.20
N ALA A 76 -10.19 4.02 -14.82
CA ALA A 76 -11.58 4.42 -14.63
C ALA A 76 -11.84 5.88 -15.03
N GLY A 77 -13.10 6.19 -15.35
CA GLY A 77 -13.60 7.55 -15.48
C GLY A 77 -13.85 8.21 -14.12
N ASN A 78 -13.84 9.54 -14.07
CA ASN A 78 -14.10 10.31 -12.84
C ASN A 78 -15.42 9.90 -12.16
N GLY A 79 -15.36 9.65 -10.84
CA GLY A 79 -16.53 9.30 -10.03
C GLY A 79 -17.22 7.98 -10.39
N SER A 80 -16.59 7.14 -11.22
CA SER A 80 -17.16 5.88 -11.71
C SER A 80 -16.29 4.66 -11.36
N PRO A 81 -15.99 4.41 -10.07
CA PRO A 81 -15.06 3.35 -9.67
C PRO A 81 -15.55 1.95 -10.06
N ASP A 82 -16.88 1.75 -10.15
CA ASP A 82 -17.48 0.47 -10.53
C ASP A 82 -17.49 0.22 -12.05
N LYS A 83 -17.24 1.26 -12.86
CA LYS A 83 -17.11 1.17 -14.32
C LYS A 83 -15.64 1.29 -14.72
N ASN A 84 -14.83 0.40 -14.18
CA ASN A 84 -13.39 0.35 -14.41
C ASN A 84 -13.00 -0.70 -15.46
N LEU A 85 -11.83 -0.53 -16.07
CA LEU A 85 -11.18 -1.48 -16.95
C LEU A 85 -9.96 -2.08 -16.23
N PRO A 86 -10.01 -3.33 -15.75
CA PRO A 86 -8.85 -3.98 -15.14
C PRO A 86 -7.66 -4.04 -16.09
N LEU A 87 -6.49 -3.66 -15.59
CA LEU A 87 -5.23 -3.76 -16.33
C LEU A 87 -4.57 -5.12 -16.06
N ALA A 88 -3.94 -5.70 -17.09
CA ALA A 88 -3.12 -6.88 -16.95
C ALA A 88 -1.88 -6.55 -16.10
N THR A 89 -1.88 -7.07 -14.87
CA THR A 89 -0.88 -6.74 -13.85
C THR A 89 0.27 -7.73 -13.87
N THR A 90 1.51 -7.24 -14.01
CA THR A 90 2.73 -8.02 -13.79
C THR A 90 3.34 -7.63 -12.46
N ASN A 91 3.57 -8.60 -11.59
CA ASN A 91 4.19 -8.37 -10.28
C ASN A 91 5.72 -8.33 -10.41
N SER A 92 6.35 -7.34 -9.79
CA SER A 92 7.81 -7.19 -9.75
C SER A 92 8.31 -7.15 -8.30
N GLY A 93 9.25 -8.03 -7.96
CA GLY A 93 9.76 -8.22 -6.61
C GLY A 93 8.98 -9.26 -5.80
N THR A 94 9.28 -9.32 -4.49
CA THR A 94 8.71 -10.31 -3.57
C THR A 94 7.93 -9.58 -2.48
N ALA A 95 6.66 -9.94 -2.31
CA ALA A 95 5.83 -9.36 -1.25
C ALA A 95 6.24 -9.89 0.13
N ALA A 96 6.24 -9.00 1.12
CA ALA A 96 6.36 -9.32 2.53
C ALA A 96 5.29 -8.55 3.32
N PRO A 97 4.86 -9.06 4.49
CA PRO A 97 3.97 -8.31 5.37
C PRO A 97 4.59 -6.98 5.80
N VAL A 98 3.82 -5.90 5.71
CA VAL A 98 4.18 -4.55 6.15
C VAL A 98 3.27 -4.14 7.30
N THR A 99 3.82 -4.10 8.51
CA THR A 99 3.11 -3.59 9.68
C THR A 99 3.17 -2.07 9.71
N LEU A 100 2.01 -1.42 9.70
CA LEU A 100 1.86 0.02 9.80
C LEU A 100 1.36 0.41 11.19
N THR A 101 2.00 1.41 11.79
CA THR A 101 1.44 2.16 12.91
C THR A 101 0.53 3.28 12.38
N PRO A 102 -0.36 3.86 13.20
CA PRO A 102 -1.11 5.06 12.80
C PRO A 102 -0.17 6.14 12.25
N GLY A 103 -0.52 6.73 11.11
CA GLY A 103 0.24 7.72 10.38
C GLY A 103 1.39 7.18 9.51
N ALA A 104 1.75 5.89 9.63
CA ALA A 104 2.79 5.29 8.81
C ALA A 104 2.33 5.08 7.36
N ARG A 105 3.29 5.09 6.44
CA ARG A 105 3.05 4.90 5.01
C ARG A 105 3.73 3.65 4.48
N ALA A 106 3.03 2.94 3.61
CA ALA A 106 3.62 1.99 2.68
C ALA A 106 3.48 2.52 1.25
N TRP A 107 4.43 2.19 0.39
CA TRP A 107 4.55 2.68 -0.98
C TRP A 107 4.54 1.53 -1.97
N THR A 108 4.04 1.78 -3.16
CA THR A 108 4.19 0.91 -4.32
C THR A 108 4.40 1.75 -5.58
N LYS A 109 5.10 1.19 -6.56
CA LYS A 109 5.32 1.77 -7.87
C LYS A 109 4.48 1.04 -8.91
N LEU A 110 3.83 1.82 -9.76
CA LEU A 110 3.12 1.34 -10.95
C LEU A 110 3.88 1.82 -12.18
N THR A 111 4.28 0.90 -13.05
CA THR A 111 4.97 1.19 -14.30
C THR A 111 4.07 0.79 -15.46
N PHE A 112 3.66 1.76 -16.27
CA PHE A 112 2.81 1.54 -17.43
C PHE A 112 3.65 1.27 -18.68
N VAL A 113 3.06 0.61 -19.68
CA VAL A 113 3.70 0.60 -21.01
C VAL A 113 3.57 2.01 -21.59
N ASN A 114 4.71 2.55 -21.99
CA ASN A 114 4.79 3.95 -22.42
C ASN A 114 4.06 4.18 -23.74
N VAL A 115 3.25 5.23 -23.76
CA VAL A 115 2.89 5.95 -25.00
C VAL A 115 4.14 6.63 -25.53
N GLN A 116 4.42 6.52 -26.82
CA GLN A 116 5.57 7.13 -27.51
C GLN A 116 5.12 8.28 -28.42
N GLY A 117 6.05 9.18 -28.78
CA GLY A 117 5.80 10.26 -29.75
C GLY A 117 5.14 11.52 -29.16
N GLU A 118 4.89 12.52 -30.01
CA GLU A 118 4.23 13.78 -29.64
C GLU A 118 2.70 13.72 -29.88
N ALA A 119 1.96 14.67 -29.30
CA ALA A 119 0.50 14.83 -29.40
C ALA A 119 -0.30 13.59 -28.96
N ASP A 120 -0.96 12.90 -29.89
CA ASP A 120 -1.83 11.74 -29.60
C ASP A 120 -1.03 10.49 -29.21
N GLY A 121 0.28 10.50 -29.49
CA GLY A 121 1.19 9.41 -29.23
C GLY A 121 0.84 8.10 -29.94
N TYR A 122 1.64 7.06 -29.73
CA TYR A 122 1.41 5.73 -30.28
C TYR A 122 1.96 4.64 -29.37
N CYS A 123 1.38 3.45 -29.46
CA CYS A 123 1.93 2.26 -28.82
C CYS A 123 2.84 1.53 -29.80
N VAL A 124 4.03 1.11 -29.35
CA VAL A 124 4.99 0.34 -30.18
C VAL A 124 4.38 -0.96 -30.70
N SER A 125 3.44 -1.53 -29.95
CA SER A 125 2.65 -2.71 -30.31
C SER A 125 1.68 -2.47 -31.48
N GLY A 126 1.38 -1.22 -31.84
CA GLY A 126 0.31 -0.85 -32.76
C GLY A 126 -1.06 -0.69 -32.10
N SER A 127 -1.20 -0.91 -30.79
CA SER A 127 -2.44 -0.63 -30.07
C SER A 127 -2.76 0.88 -30.05
N THR A 128 -4.03 1.22 -29.93
CA THR A 128 -4.44 2.61 -29.66
C THR A 128 -4.07 2.99 -28.22
N PRO A 129 -3.36 4.10 -27.98
CA PRO A 129 -3.11 4.61 -26.64
C PRO A 129 -4.40 4.85 -25.87
N VAL A 130 -4.38 4.61 -24.56
CA VAL A 130 -5.53 4.87 -23.67
C VAL A 130 -5.12 5.86 -22.60
N VAL A 131 -6.03 6.78 -22.28
CA VAL A 131 -5.87 7.74 -21.21
C VAL A 131 -6.99 7.57 -20.19
N PHE A 132 -6.61 7.35 -18.94
CA PHE A 132 -7.54 7.32 -17.82
C PHE A 132 -7.38 8.58 -16.96
N PRO A 133 -8.48 9.27 -16.60
CA PRO A 133 -8.42 10.37 -15.64
C PRO A 133 -8.16 9.87 -14.20
N THR A 134 -8.49 8.61 -13.90
CA THR A 134 -8.31 8.01 -12.58
C THR A 134 -7.94 6.53 -12.68
N LEU A 135 -7.37 6.00 -11.60
CA LEU A 135 -7.20 4.57 -11.40
C LEU A 135 -8.05 4.09 -10.23
N VAL A 136 -8.46 2.83 -10.27
CA VAL A 136 -8.95 2.09 -9.12
C VAL A 136 -7.83 1.17 -8.65
N ILE A 137 -7.32 1.44 -7.45
CA ILE A 137 -6.31 0.64 -6.77
C ILE A 137 -7.01 -0.32 -5.82
N ARG A 138 -6.94 -1.61 -6.13
CA ARG A 138 -7.39 -2.66 -5.22
C ARG A 138 -6.24 -3.04 -4.30
N VAL A 139 -6.33 -2.61 -3.04
CA VAL A 139 -5.37 -2.95 -1.99
C VAL A 139 -5.79 -4.28 -1.36
N PRO A 140 -4.89 -5.30 -1.30
CA PRO A 140 -5.23 -6.59 -0.70
C PRO A 140 -5.75 -6.46 0.73
N GLY A 141 -6.95 -7.00 1.00
CA GLY A 141 -7.62 -6.91 2.29
C GLY A 141 -8.32 -5.57 2.58
N ALA A 142 -7.96 -4.49 1.89
CA ALA A 142 -8.43 -3.13 2.18
C ALA A 142 -9.28 -2.50 1.07
N GLY A 143 -9.76 -3.29 0.11
CA GLY A 143 -10.77 -2.86 -0.86
C GLY A 143 -10.23 -2.01 -2.02
N ALA A 144 -11.13 -1.35 -2.74
CA ALA A 144 -10.86 -0.61 -3.96
C ALA A 144 -10.91 0.91 -3.72
N HIS A 145 -9.87 1.63 -4.12
CA HIS A 145 -9.71 3.07 -3.90
C HIS A 145 -9.52 3.77 -5.24
N GLN A 146 -10.40 4.72 -5.56
CA GLN A 146 -10.25 5.51 -6.78
C GLN A 146 -9.36 6.72 -6.51
N ILE A 147 -8.32 6.87 -7.32
CA ILE A 147 -7.33 7.94 -7.20
C ILE A 147 -7.14 8.66 -8.53
N GLY A 148 -6.87 9.96 -8.45
CA GLY A 148 -6.33 10.73 -9.56
C GLY A 148 -4.81 10.73 -9.56
N MET A 149 -4.22 11.39 -10.55
CA MET A 149 -2.84 11.85 -10.47
C MET A 149 -2.83 13.27 -9.90
N ASP A 150 -1.77 13.63 -9.17
CA ASP A 150 -1.58 14.98 -8.66
C ASP A 150 -1.38 16.01 -9.78
N ASP A 151 -0.70 15.61 -10.86
CA ASP A 151 -0.46 16.41 -12.05
C ASP A 151 -0.53 15.54 -13.32
N GLY A 152 -1.60 15.68 -14.09
CA GLY A 152 -1.80 15.05 -15.40
C GLY A 152 -2.80 13.88 -15.42
N GLN A 153 -2.65 12.97 -16.38
CA GLN A 153 -3.50 11.78 -16.55
C GLN A 153 -2.67 10.49 -16.73
N PHE A 154 -3.32 9.34 -16.56
CA PHE A 154 -2.67 8.04 -16.73
C PHE A 154 -2.76 7.62 -18.19
N ALA A 155 -1.70 7.87 -18.95
CA ALA A 155 -1.57 7.43 -20.33
C ALA A 155 -0.78 6.13 -20.40
N GLU A 156 -1.33 5.12 -21.08
CA GLU A 156 -0.74 3.79 -21.16
C GLU A 156 -1.02 3.09 -22.50
N CYS A 157 -0.26 2.03 -22.72
CA CYS A 157 -0.39 1.14 -23.84
C CYS A 157 -0.64 -0.31 -23.41
N ASP A 158 -1.39 -1.03 -24.25
CA ASP A 158 -1.61 -2.47 -24.14
C ASP A 158 -2.38 -2.94 -22.90
N ASN A 159 -3.01 -2.04 -22.15
CA ASN A 159 -3.76 -2.32 -20.94
C ASN A 159 -2.91 -3.07 -19.90
N LYS A 160 -1.64 -2.69 -19.78
CA LYS A 160 -0.64 -3.40 -18.96
C LYS A 160 0.00 -2.49 -17.93
N VAL A 161 0.25 -3.05 -16.76
CA VAL A 161 0.97 -2.37 -15.69
C VAL A 161 1.86 -3.35 -14.95
N THR A 162 3.08 -2.92 -14.63
CA THR A 162 3.95 -3.62 -13.69
C THR A 162 3.83 -2.98 -12.32
N VAL A 163 3.69 -3.77 -11.26
CA VAL A 163 3.49 -3.28 -9.89
C VAL A 163 4.51 -3.88 -8.93
N THR A 164 4.99 -3.08 -7.99
CA THR A 164 5.80 -3.57 -6.86
C THR A 164 4.91 -3.94 -5.67
N PRO A 165 5.37 -4.76 -4.72
CA PRO A 165 4.61 -4.94 -3.48
C PRO A 165 4.64 -3.64 -2.67
N PHE A 166 3.75 -3.55 -1.67
CA PHE A 166 3.83 -2.48 -0.68
C PHE A 166 5.10 -2.61 0.17
N SER A 167 5.77 -1.48 0.42
CA SER A 167 6.99 -1.41 1.24
C SER A 167 7.03 -0.12 2.07
N LEU A 168 7.67 -0.16 3.25
CA LEU A 168 7.92 1.06 4.04
C LEU A 168 8.91 2.02 3.35
N THR A 169 9.74 1.49 2.45
CA THR A 169 10.70 2.28 1.69
C THR A 169 10.04 2.81 0.41
N LYS A 170 10.07 4.14 0.22
CA LYS A 170 9.63 4.77 -1.02
C LYS A 170 10.49 4.25 -2.19
N PRO A 171 9.90 3.65 -3.24
CA PRO A 171 10.62 3.26 -4.44
C PRO A 171 11.18 4.49 -5.17
N ALA A 172 12.31 4.29 -5.86
CA ALA A 172 12.83 5.28 -6.82
C ALA A 172 11.93 5.35 -8.07
#